data_AF-B3RXB1-F1
#
_entry.id   AF-B3RXB1-F1
#
_cell.length_a   1.000
_cell.length_b   1.000
_cell.length_c   1.000
_cell.angle_alpha   90.00
_cell.angle_beta   90.00
_cell.angle_gamma   90.00
#
_symmetry.space_group_name_H-M   'P 1'
#
loop_
_entity.id
_entity.type
_entity.pdbx_description
1 polymer ?
#
loop_
_entity_poly.entity_id
_entity_poly.type
_entity_poly.pdbx_seq_one_letter_code
_entity_poly.pdbx_strand_id
1 'polypeptide(L)'
;MNDSNSDLDGRSDEYRICCLVDDGTRCHRQASNASYSKRIQRTVAQRHLKLTRESDAPHIYICDHHKNMILSVRNKGRRRKESDEDGETPEVDFHQLQVSALRRYKRHFKLQTRPGMNKAQLVEHLQKHFYTIPVIETEALSYFIYMVKTFRSKLDQKPLDASL
;
A
#
# COMPACT_ATOMS: atom_id res chain seq x y z
N MET A 1 -24.93 46.25 -44.17
CA MET A 1 -25.45 44.93 -44.55
C MET A 1 -24.27 43.96 -44.44
N ASN A 2 -24.02 43.42 -43.24
CA ASN A 2 -24.43 42.07 -42.78
C ASN A 2 -23.83 40.97 -43.69
N ASP A 3 -23.09 39.95 -43.25
CA ASP A 3 -22.91 39.28 -41.95
C ASP A 3 -21.50 38.61 -41.97
N SER A 4 -20.65 38.76 -40.95
CA SER A 4 -20.56 37.96 -39.71
C SER A 4 -19.94 36.57 -39.89
N ASN A 5 -18.72 36.45 -39.37
CA ASN A 5 -18.06 35.23 -38.91
C ASN A 5 -19.00 34.30 -38.11
N SER A 6 -18.83 32.98 -38.25
CA SER A 6 -19.03 32.05 -37.13
C SER A 6 -18.31 30.72 -37.34
N ASP A 7 -17.05 30.66 -36.88
CA ASP A 7 -16.40 29.46 -36.36
C ASP A 7 -17.29 28.78 -35.30
N LEU A 8 -17.78 27.55 -35.52
CA LEU A 8 -18.43 26.75 -34.47
C LEU A 8 -18.33 25.23 -34.72
N ASP A 9 -17.11 24.68 -34.72
CA ASP A 9 -16.87 23.21 -34.64
C ASP A 9 -16.04 22.83 -33.40
N GLY A 10 -16.43 23.36 -32.23
CA GLY A 10 -15.71 23.15 -30.97
C GLY A 10 -16.56 23.00 -29.72
N ARG A 11 -17.85 22.61 -29.85
CA ARG A 11 -18.81 22.70 -28.73
C ARG A 11 -19.60 21.40 -28.51
N SER A 12 -18.93 20.31 -28.11
CA SER A 12 -19.63 19.05 -27.76
C SER A 12 -18.92 18.14 -26.73
N ASP A 13 -17.79 18.57 -26.14
CA ASP A 13 -17.06 17.79 -25.12
C ASP A 13 -17.23 18.33 -23.69
N GLU A 14 -17.61 19.59 -23.50
CA GLU A 14 -17.66 20.24 -22.18
C GLU A 14 -18.91 19.97 -21.33
N TYR A 15 -19.96 19.33 -21.87
CA TYR A 15 -21.21 19.11 -21.11
C TYR A 15 -21.70 17.66 -21.14
N ARG A 16 -20.76 16.70 -21.14
CA ARG A 16 -21.06 15.27 -21.06
C ARG A 16 -21.32 14.89 -19.60
N ILE A 17 -22.41 14.18 -19.31
CA ILE A 17 -22.79 13.74 -17.96
C ILE A 17 -22.45 12.26 -17.79
N CYS A 18 -21.92 11.87 -16.63
CA CYS A 18 -21.50 10.52 -16.32
C CYS A 18 -22.52 9.45 -16.75
N CYS A 19 -22.08 8.45 -17.50
CA CYS A 19 -22.95 7.40 -18.07
C CYS A 19 -23.45 6.34 -17.06
N LEU A 20 -23.23 6.55 -15.77
CA LEU A 20 -23.46 5.54 -14.73
C LEU A 20 -24.71 5.82 -13.92
N VAL A 21 -25.35 4.73 -13.51
CA VAL A 21 -26.41 4.66 -12.52
C VAL A 21 -25.82 4.06 -11.25
N ASP A 22 -25.92 4.78 -10.14
CA ASP A 22 -25.43 4.37 -8.82
C ASP A 22 -26.61 4.04 -7.91
N ASP A 23 -26.72 2.77 -7.51
CA ASP A 23 -27.83 2.23 -6.71
C ASP A 23 -29.22 2.61 -7.24
N GLY A 24 -29.39 2.54 -8.57
CA GLY A 24 -30.65 2.89 -9.25
C GLY A 24 -30.85 4.38 -9.52
N THR A 25 -29.96 5.26 -9.05
CA THR A 25 -30.02 6.71 -9.30
C THR A 25 -29.06 7.12 -10.40
N ARG A 26 -29.56 7.83 -11.44
CA ARG A 26 -28.71 8.34 -12.52
C ARG A 26 -27.72 9.38 -11.99
N CYS A 27 -26.45 9.24 -12.37
CA CYS A 27 -25.45 10.22 -12.01
C CYS A 27 -25.63 11.51 -12.83
N HIS A 28 -25.65 12.66 -12.15
CA HIS A 28 -25.75 13.97 -12.78
C HIS A 28 -24.42 14.75 -12.81
N ARG A 29 -23.31 14.10 -12.43
CA ARG A 29 -21.98 14.73 -12.42
C ARG A 29 -21.39 14.77 -13.82
N GLN A 30 -20.61 15.80 -14.12
CA GLN A 30 -19.88 15.93 -15.37
C GLN A 30 -18.92 14.75 -15.57
N ALA A 31 -18.92 14.17 -16.77
CA ALA A 31 -18.02 13.10 -17.16
C ALA A 31 -16.60 13.66 -17.36
N SER A 32 -15.59 12.91 -16.93
CA SER A 32 -14.20 13.17 -17.27
C SER A 32 -13.77 12.26 -18.43
N ASN A 33 -12.50 12.33 -18.84
CA ASN A 33 -11.97 11.49 -19.91
C ASN A 33 -11.84 9.99 -19.53
N ALA A 34 -12.22 9.60 -18.30
CA ALA A 34 -12.24 8.21 -17.88
C ALA A 34 -13.44 7.48 -18.49
N SER A 35 -13.23 6.29 -19.05
CA SER A 35 -14.27 5.49 -19.70
C SER A 35 -14.66 4.25 -18.90
N TYR A 36 -15.95 3.93 -18.93
CA TYR A 36 -16.51 2.68 -18.43
C TYR A 36 -16.24 1.53 -19.41
N SER A 37 -14.97 1.10 -19.46
CA SER A 37 -14.52 -0.01 -20.30
C SER A 37 -14.90 -1.38 -19.72
N LYS A 38 -14.78 -2.46 -20.53
CA LYS A 38 -14.97 -3.85 -20.06
C LYS A 38 -14.12 -4.19 -18.82
N ARG A 39 -12.93 -3.58 -18.69
CA ARG A 39 -12.07 -3.74 -17.51
C ARG A 39 -12.70 -3.15 -16.25
N ILE A 40 -13.30 -1.97 -16.38
CA ILE A 40 -14.00 -1.30 -15.29
C ILE A 40 -15.25 -2.10 -14.91
N GLN A 41 -16.01 -2.57 -15.90
CA GLN A 41 -17.19 -3.43 -15.67
C GLN A 41 -16.84 -4.69 -14.86
N ARG A 42 -15.71 -5.36 -15.18
CA ARG A 42 -15.22 -6.50 -14.38
C ARG A 42 -14.88 -6.10 -12.94
N THR A 43 -14.27 -4.94 -12.75
CA THR A 43 -13.88 -4.44 -11.41
C THR A 43 -15.11 -4.16 -10.56
N VAL A 44 -16.12 -3.53 -11.15
CA VAL A 44 -17.42 -3.25 -10.53
C VAL A 44 -18.10 -4.56 -10.10
N ALA A 45 -18.17 -5.55 -11.00
CA ALA A 45 -18.74 -6.87 -10.71
C ALA A 45 -17.99 -7.62 -9.60
N GLN A 46 -16.66 -7.67 -9.67
CA GLN A 46 -15.81 -8.35 -8.67
C GLN A 46 -15.87 -7.72 -7.28
N ARG A 47 -16.15 -6.41 -7.20
CA ARG A 47 -16.21 -5.66 -5.94
C ARG A 47 -17.64 -5.41 -5.47
N HIS A 48 -18.63 -5.98 -6.15
CA HIS A 48 -20.06 -5.79 -5.85
C HIS A 48 -20.47 -4.31 -5.74
N LEU A 49 -19.87 -3.45 -6.57
CA LEU A 49 -20.32 -2.07 -6.70
C LEU A 49 -21.64 -2.04 -7.47
N LYS A 50 -22.62 -1.28 -6.97
CA LYS A 50 -23.93 -1.12 -7.60
C LYS A 50 -23.91 -0.06 -8.72
N LEU A 51 -22.91 -0.14 -9.57
CA LEU A 51 -22.73 0.76 -10.71
C LEU A 51 -23.11 0.04 -12.00
N THR A 52 -24.09 0.56 -12.73
CA THR A 52 -24.49 0.04 -14.04
C THR A 52 -24.44 1.15 -15.07
N ARG A 53 -24.21 0.78 -16.35
CA ARG A 53 -24.32 1.73 -17.46
C ARG A 53 -25.74 1.71 -17.97
N GLU A 54 -26.33 2.87 -18.20
CA GLU A 54 -27.62 2.95 -18.88
C GLU A 54 -27.50 2.49 -20.34
N SER A 55 -28.54 1.83 -20.85
CA SER A 55 -28.54 1.29 -22.22
C SER A 55 -28.56 2.38 -23.29
N ASP A 56 -29.18 3.51 -23.00
CA ASP A 56 -29.36 4.68 -23.87
C ASP A 56 -28.31 5.79 -23.64
N ALA A 57 -27.30 5.53 -22.79
CA ALA A 57 -26.27 6.52 -22.52
C ALA A 57 -25.52 6.93 -23.82
N PRO A 58 -25.43 8.24 -24.12
CA PRO A 58 -24.87 8.73 -25.38
C PRO A 58 -23.34 8.53 -25.49
N HIS A 59 -22.68 8.17 -24.38
CA HIS A 59 -21.25 7.89 -24.33
C HIS A 59 -20.91 6.93 -23.19
N ILE A 60 -19.64 6.51 -23.14
CA ILE A 60 -19.11 5.59 -22.12
C ILE A 60 -18.32 6.27 -21.00
N TYR A 61 -18.17 7.60 -21.01
CA TYR A 61 -17.38 8.33 -20.02
C TYR A 61 -18.05 8.47 -18.63
N ILE A 62 -17.22 8.48 -17.59
CA ILE A 62 -17.62 8.52 -16.17
C ILE A 62 -17.05 9.76 -15.48
N CYS A 63 -17.69 10.23 -14.41
CA CYS A 63 -17.19 11.35 -13.61
C CYS A 63 -15.99 10.97 -12.74
N ASP A 64 -15.22 11.95 -12.29
CA ASP A 64 -14.06 11.72 -11.42
C ASP A 64 -14.44 11.12 -10.06
N HIS A 65 -15.67 11.36 -9.58
CA HIS A 65 -16.18 10.70 -8.39
C HIS A 65 -16.25 9.17 -8.55
N HIS A 66 -16.89 8.69 -9.61
CA HIS A 66 -16.99 7.25 -9.86
C HIS A 66 -15.65 6.65 -10.25
N LYS A 67 -14.82 7.38 -10.99
CA LYS A 67 -13.42 6.99 -11.24
C LYS A 67 -12.69 6.74 -9.92
N ASN A 68 -12.74 7.67 -8.97
CA ASN A 68 -12.06 7.55 -7.69
C ASN A 68 -12.65 6.45 -6.82
N MET A 69 -13.98 6.28 -6.82
CA MET A 69 -14.65 5.17 -6.14
C MET A 69 -14.21 3.80 -6.67
N ILE A 70 -14.13 3.65 -8.00
CA ILE A 70 -13.68 2.41 -8.64
C ILE A 70 -12.17 2.16 -8.36
N LEU A 71 -11.35 3.22 -8.35
CA LEU A 71 -9.93 3.13 -8.03
C LEU A 71 -9.68 2.79 -6.56
N SER A 72 -10.46 3.35 -5.64
CA SER A 72 -10.30 3.13 -4.20
C SER A 72 -10.58 1.67 -3.84
N VAL A 73 -11.64 1.07 -4.38
CA VAL A 73 -11.94 -0.36 -4.16
C VAL A 73 -10.91 -1.29 -4.82
N ARG A 74 -10.29 -0.87 -5.93
CA ARG A 74 -9.20 -1.62 -6.57
C ARG A 74 -7.97 -1.69 -5.65
N ASN A 75 -7.65 -0.58 -4.98
CA ASN A 75 -6.48 -0.47 -4.11
C ASN A 75 -6.73 -1.00 -2.69
N LYS A 76 -7.97 -0.98 -2.19
CA LYS A 76 -8.33 -1.52 -0.86
C LYS A 76 -8.07 -3.03 -0.75
N GLY A 77 -8.18 -3.78 -1.85
CA GLY A 77 -7.79 -5.20 -1.91
C GLY A 77 -6.29 -5.48 -1.74
N ARG A 78 -5.41 -4.47 -1.90
CA ARG A 78 -3.98 -4.56 -1.60
C ARG A 78 -3.65 -4.14 -0.17
N ARG A 79 -4.57 -3.45 0.51
CA ARG A 79 -4.44 -2.98 1.90
C ARG A 79 -5.12 -3.92 2.89
N ARG A 80 -4.99 -5.23 2.71
CA ARG A 80 -5.38 -6.16 3.78
C ARG A 80 -4.16 -6.38 4.66
N LYS A 81 -4.09 -5.58 5.73
CA LYS A 81 -3.30 -5.70 6.98
C LYS A 81 -2.48 -4.44 7.30
N GLU A 82 -3.19 -3.35 7.58
CA GLU A 82 -2.69 -2.27 8.44
C GLU A 82 -3.95 -1.63 9.02
N SER A 83 -4.37 -2.14 10.19
CA SER A 83 -5.45 -1.53 10.95
C SER A 83 -4.88 -0.29 11.61
N ASP A 84 -5.61 0.81 11.44
CA ASP A 84 -5.39 2.12 12.04
C ASP A 84 -5.45 2.05 13.59
N GLU A 85 -4.34 1.70 14.24
CA GLU A 85 -4.02 2.16 15.60
C GLU A 85 -3.12 3.39 15.45
N ASP A 86 -3.75 4.56 15.35
CA ASP A 86 -3.13 5.89 15.43
C ASP A 86 -2.73 6.21 16.88
N GLY A 87 -1.95 5.31 17.48
CA GLY A 87 -1.00 5.67 18.52
C GLY A 87 0.33 5.81 17.80
N GLU A 88 1.03 6.92 17.98
CA GLU A 88 2.40 7.10 17.51
C GLU A 88 3.29 6.02 18.16
N THR A 89 3.27 4.81 17.61
CA THR A 89 4.17 3.75 18.04
C THR A 89 5.57 4.24 17.65
N PRO A 90 6.47 4.47 18.62
CA PRO A 90 7.76 5.06 18.33
C PRO A 90 8.47 4.20 17.28
N GLU A 91 8.82 4.81 16.15
CA GLU A 91 9.48 4.10 15.07
C GLU A 91 10.90 3.73 15.49
N VAL A 92 11.24 2.45 15.42
CA VAL A 92 12.59 1.97 15.72
C VAL A 92 13.50 2.26 14.53
N ASP A 93 14.46 3.16 14.69
CA ASP A 93 15.41 3.51 13.63
C ASP A 93 16.62 2.56 13.57
N PHE A 94 16.59 1.66 12.58
CA PHE A 94 17.67 0.71 12.31
C PHE A 94 18.89 1.35 11.61
N HIS A 95 18.81 2.58 11.10
CA HIS A 95 19.96 3.25 10.47
C HIS A 95 21.06 3.58 11.47
N GLN A 96 20.69 3.77 12.74
CA GLN A 96 21.63 4.02 13.84
C GLN A 96 22.48 2.78 14.17
N LEU A 97 22.03 1.59 13.81
CA LEU A 97 22.77 0.36 14.07
C LEU A 97 23.98 0.21 13.13
N GLN A 98 25.05 -0.36 13.69
CA GLN A 98 26.23 -0.74 12.92
C GLN A 98 25.90 -1.87 11.92
N VAL A 99 26.58 -1.87 10.76
CA VAL A 99 26.40 -2.90 9.72
C VAL A 99 26.68 -4.32 10.25
N SER A 100 27.61 -4.45 11.19
CA SER A 100 27.91 -5.71 11.88
C SER A 100 26.71 -6.26 12.65
N ALA A 101 25.99 -5.41 13.39
CA ALA A 101 24.79 -5.75 14.14
C ALA A 101 23.63 -6.13 13.20
N LEU A 102 23.42 -5.35 12.14
CA LEU A 102 22.43 -5.67 11.11
C LEU A 102 22.71 -7.04 10.45
N ARG A 103 23.97 -7.32 10.12
CA ARG A 103 24.38 -8.64 9.59
C ARG A 103 24.20 -9.77 10.61
N ARG A 104 24.45 -9.51 11.89
CA ARG A 104 24.24 -10.48 12.98
C ARG A 104 22.76 -10.83 13.11
N TYR A 105 21.88 -9.83 13.10
CA TYR A 105 20.43 -10.01 13.10
C TYR A 105 19.99 -10.85 11.90
N LYS A 106 20.42 -10.48 10.68
CA LYS A 106 20.13 -11.23 9.45
C LYS A 106 20.52 -12.71 9.58
N ARG A 107 21.71 -13.00 10.11
CA ARG A 107 22.22 -14.36 10.30
C ARG A 107 21.40 -15.15 11.32
N HIS A 108 21.04 -14.51 12.43
CA HIS A 108 20.26 -15.13 13.51
C HIS A 108 18.89 -15.59 13.02
N PHE A 109 18.18 -14.72 12.29
CA PHE A 109 16.87 -15.03 11.70
C PHE A 109 16.94 -15.71 10.32
N LYS A 110 18.15 -16.04 9.85
CA LYS A 110 18.41 -16.71 8.56
C LYS A 110 17.68 -16.05 7.38
N LEU A 111 17.65 -14.73 7.36
CA LEU A 111 16.92 -13.97 6.34
C LEU A 111 17.62 -14.05 4.99
N GLN A 112 16.84 -14.39 3.95
CA GLN A 112 17.32 -14.50 2.59
C GLN A 112 17.47 -13.12 1.97
N THR A 113 18.68 -12.79 1.50
CA THR A 113 18.91 -11.54 0.77
C THR A 113 19.80 -11.75 -0.44
N ARG A 114 19.68 -10.86 -1.42
CA ARG A 114 20.55 -10.86 -2.59
C ARG A 114 21.98 -10.43 -2.19
N PRO A 115 23.02 -10.95 -2.85
CA PRO A 115 24.39 -10.44 -2.72
C PRO A 115 24.46 -8.96 -3.15
N GLY A 116 25.35 -8.18 -2.54
CA GLY A 116 25.60 -6.79 -2.94
C GLY A 116 24.62 -5.74 -2.42
N MET A 117 23.73 -6.08 -1.48
CA MET A 117 22.85 -5.10 -0.84
C MET A 117 23.63 -4.05 -0.03
N ASN A 118 23.22 -2.79 -0.15
CA ASN A 118 23.76 -1.68 0.62
C ASN A 118 23.12 -1.58 2.03
N LYS A 119 23.62 -0.67 2.88
CA LYS A 119 23.13 -0.52 4.26
C LYS A 119 21.63 -0.18 4.32
N ALA A 120 21.18 0.76 3.50
CA ALA A 120 19.78 1.20 3.49
C ALA A 120 18.83 0.06 3.10
N GLN A 121 19.17 -0.70 2.05
CA GLN A 121 18.40 -1.87 1.63
C GLN A 121 18.39 -2.96 2.70
N LEU A 122 19.50 -3.16 3.41
CA LEU A 122 19.56 -4.09 4.53
C LEU A 122 18.62 -3.64 5.64
N VAL A 123 18.69 -2.37 6.04
CA VAL A 123 17.81 -1.78 7.06
C VAL A 123 16.34 -1.99 6.71
N GLU A 124 15.90 -1.59 5.52
CA GLU A 124 14.51 -1.72 5.10
C GLU A 124 14.03 -3.18 5.15
N HIS A 125 14.88 -4.12 4.73
CA HIS A 125 14.56 -5.55 4.78
C HIS A 125 14.43 -6.06 6.23
N LEU A 126 15.33 -5.65 7.12
CA LEU A 126 15.32 -6.08 8.52
C LEU A 126 14.18 -5.46 9.32
N GLN A 127 13.84 -4.20 9.06
CA GLN A 127 12.75 -3.48 9.71
C GLN A 127 11.40 -4.12 9.38
N LYS A 128 11.17 -4.50 8.12
CA LYS A 128 9.98 -5.28 7.71
C LYS A 128 9.89 -6.61 8.44
N HIS A 129 11.01 -7.33 8.60
CA HIS A 129 11.02 -8.58 9.36
C HIS A 129 10.77 -8.36 10.86
N PHE A 130 11.31 -7.29 11.44
CA PHE A 130 11.18 -7.00 12.87
C PHE A 130 9.73 -6.98 13.35
N TYR A 131 8.83 -6.35 12.58
CA TYR A 131 7.39 -6.33 12.87
C TYR A 131 6.68 -7.67 12.72
N THR A 132 7.35 -8.69 12.19
CA THR A 132 6.78 -10.05 12.06
C THR A 132 7.20 -10.99 13.19
N ILE A 133 8.12 -10.56 14.06
CA ILE A 133 8.62 -11.39 15.17
C ILE A 133 7.55 -11.47 16.26
N PRO A 134 7.08 -12.68 16.63
CA PRO A 134 6.20 -12.83 17.79
C PRO A 134 6.99 -12.58 19.08
N VAL A 135 6.38 -11.82 20.00
CA VAL A 135 6.98 -11.53 21.32
C VAL A 135 6.13 -12.19 22.40
N ILE A 136 6.75 -13.08 23.18
CA ILE A 136 6.17 -13.60 24.42
C ILE A 136 6.71 -12.73 25.56
N GLU A 137 5.85 -11.87 26.11
CA GLU A 137 6.25 -10.82 27.06
C GLU A 137 6.99 -11.37 28.28
N THR A 138 6.49 -12.45 28.87
CA THR A 138 7.08 -13.06 30.07
C THR A 138 8.51 -13.52 29.82
N GLU A 139 8.77 -14.16 28.68
CA GLU A 139 10.11 -14.64 28.32
C GLU A 139 11.04 -13.47 27.98
N ALA A 140 10.56 -12.51 27.19
CA ALA A 140 11.33 -11.34 26.78
C ALA A 140 11.83 -10.54 28.00
N LEU A 141 10.93 -10.25 28.95
CA LEU A 141 11.28 -9.54 30.18
C LEU A 141 12.23 -10.36 31.06
N SER A 142 11.95 -11.66 31.24
CA SER A 142 12.80 -12.55 32.04
C SER A 142 14.22 -12.64 31.49
N TYR A 143 14.38 -12.83 30.17
CA TYR A 143 15.68 -12.86 29.53
C TYR A 143 16.39 -11.53 29.60
N PHE A 144 15.68 -10.42 29.35
CA PHE A 144 16.26 -9.08 29.45
C PHE A 144 16.82 -8.82 30.85
N ILE A 145 16.01 -9.02 31.90
CA ILE A 145 16.43 -8.82 33.29
C ILE A 145 17.62 -9.72 33.63
N TYR A 146 17.57 -11.01 33.26
CA TYR A 146 18.67 -11.94 33.51
C TYR A 146 19.97 -11.50 32.83
N MET A 147 19.92 -11.13 31.54
CA MET A 147 21.09 -10.71 30.77
C MET A 147 21.73 -9.44 31.36
N VAL A 148 20.91 -8.46 31.76
CA VAL A 148 21.37 -7.23 32.37
C VAL A 148 21.98 -7.49 33.75
N LYS A 149 21.32 -8.27 34.61
CA LYS A 149 21.81 -8.55 35.98
C LYS A 149 23.06 -9.41 36.00
N THR A 150 23.20 -10.33 35.07
CA THR A 150 24.35 -11.26 35.03
C THR A 150 25.48 -10.79 34.12
N PHE A 151 25.27 -9.75 33.32
CA PHE A 151 26.17 -9.30 32.24
C PHE A 151 26.57 -10.43 31.28
N ARG A 152 25.73 -11.46 31.13
CA ARG A 152 25.97 -12.60 30.22
C ARG A 152 25.10 -12.46 28.98
N SER A 153 25.70 -11.96 27.90
CA SER A 153 25.09 -12.05 26.57
C SER A 153 25.37 -13.42 25.95
N LYS A 154 24.32 -14.18 25.61
CA LYS A 154 24.46 -15.41 24.79
C LYS A 154 25.10 -15.11 23.42
N LEU A 155 25.06 -13.85 22.96
CA LEU A 155 25.60 -13.42 21.66
C LEU A 155 27.09 -13.02 21.72
N ASP A 156 27.67 -12.84 22.91
CA ASP A 156 29.10 -12.53 23.10
C ASP A 156 29.93 -13.75 23.52
N GLN A 157 29.30 -14.92 23.63
CA GLN A 157 30.04 -16.16 23.81
C GLN A 157 30.81 -16.44 22.51
N LYS A 158 32.12 -16.10 22.49
CA LYS A 158 33.05 -16.69 21.53
C LYS A 158 32.91 -18.21 21.66
N PRO A 159 32.82 -18.96 20.54
CA PRO A 159 32.90 -20.42 20.60
C PRO A 159 34.22 -20.75 21.30
N LEU A 160 34.18 -21.55 22.36
CA LEU A 160 35.39 -21.87 23.12
C LEU A 160 36.33 -22.82 22.39
N ASP A 161 35.98 -23.34 21.21
CA ASP A 161 36.78 -24.36 20.54
C ASP A 161 37.02 -24.02 19.06
N ALA A 162 38.20 -23.47 18.78
CA ALA A 162 38.85 -23.50 17.47
C ALA A 162 40.39 -23.54 17.62
N SER A 163 40.87 -24.23 18.66
CA SER A 163 42.29 -24.40 18.96
C SER A 163 42.57 -25.79 19.57
N LEU A 164 42.29 -26.85 18.80
CA LEU A 164 42.99 -28.14 18.91
C LEU A 164 43.12 -28.73 17.50
#